data_AF-A0A662YPV4-F1
#
_entry.id   AF-A0A662YPV4-F1
#
_cell.length_a   1.000
_cell.length_b   1.000
_cell.length_c   1.000
_cell.angle_alpha   90.00
_cell.angle_beta   90.00
_cell.angle_gamma   90.00
#
_symmetry.space_group_name_H-M   'P 1'
#
loop_
_entity.id
_entity.type
_entity.pdbx_description
1 polymer ?
#
loop_
_entity_poly.entity_id
_entity_poly.type
_entity_poly.pdbx_seq_one_letter_code
_entity_poly.pdbx_strand_id
1 'polypeptide(L)'
;MSVNGKKVLHMDRNPYYGGESSSITPLEELYKRFGIPDGPPESMGRGRDWNVDLIPKFLMANGQLVKMLLYTEVTRYLDFKVVEGSFVYKGGKIYKVPSTETEALASNLMGMFEKRRFRKFLVFVANFDENDPKTYEGVDPKLTTMRDVYKKFDLGQDVIDFTGHALALYRTDEFVAISDLYESTDDGSESQIFSSRSYDATTHFETTCNDIKDIYKRMTGSDFDFENMKRKQNDVFGEDEQ
;
A
#
# COMPACT_ATOMS: atom_id res chain seq x y z
N MET A 1 -17.93 10.47 2.93
CA MET A 1 -19.39 10.68 3.11
C MET A 1 -19.71 11.72 4.18
N SER A 2 -19.40 11.50 5.47
CA SER A 2 -19.76 12.45 6.54
C SER A 2 -19.14 13.85 6.36
N VAL A 3 -17.85 13.93 6.00
CA VAL A 3 -17.16 15.20 5.68
C VAL A 3 -17.86 15.97 4.55
N ASN A 4 -18.53 15.26 3.64
CA ASN A 4 -19.25 15.84 2.50
C ASN A 4 -20.72 16.16 2.86
N GLY A 5 -21.03 16.30 4.15
CA GLY A 5 -22.33 16.73 4.67
C GLY A 5 -23.44 15.68 4.59
N LYS A 6 -23.13 14.42 4.25
CA LYS A 6 -24.12 13.34 4.23
C LYS A 6 -24.40 12.85 5.65
N LYS A 7 -25.67 12.59 5.98
CA LYS A 7 -26.06 11.93 7.23
C LYS A 7 -25.79 10.43 7.08
N VAL A 8 -24.88 9.89 7.87
CA VAL A 8 -24.42 8.49 7.78
C VAL A 8 -24.87 7.71 9.01
N LEU A 9 -25.44 6.53 8.80
CA LEU A 9 -25.63 5.50 9.82
C LEU A 9 -24.60 4.40 9.55
N HIS A 10 -23.71 4.16 10.51
CA HIS A 10 -22.71 3.09 10.45
C HIS A 10 -23.07 2.06 11.53
N MET A 11 -23.29 0.82 11.13
CA MET A 11 -23.65 -0.29 12.03
C MET A 11 -22.69 -1.45 11.84
N ASP A 12 -22.34 -2.14 12.92
CA ASP A 12 -21.63 -3.40 12.91
C ASP A 12 -22.42 -4.40 13.78
N ARG A 13 -22.49 -5.66 13.35
CA ARG A 13 -23.11 -6.73 14.15
C ARG A 13 -22.21 -7.16 15.31
N ASN A 14 -20.90 -6.95 15.15
CA ASN A 14 -19.90 -7.36 16.12
C ASN A 14 -19.84 -6.35 17.28
N PRO A 15 -19.52 -6.82 18.50
CA PRO A 15 -19.35 -5.93 19.65
C PRO A 15 -17.98 -5.23 19.67
N TYR A 16 -17.22 -5.28 18.58
CA TYR A 16 -15.87 -4.73 18.43
C TYR A 16 -15.69 -4.14 17.03
N TYR A 17 -14.71 -3.24 16.87
CA TYR A 17 -14.37 -2.64 15.58
C TYR A 17 -13.44 -3.52 14.74
N GLY A 18 -13.46 -3.29 13.42
CA GLY A 18 -12.47 -3.79 12.48
C GLY A 18 -12.85 -5.07 11.73
N GLY A 19 -13.95 -5.75 12.11
CA GLY A 19 -14.41 -6.96 11.43
C GLY A 19 -13.31 -8.01 11.29
N GLU A 20 -13.07 -8.49 10.07
CA GLU A 20 -11.97 -9.45 9.78
C GLU A 20 -10.57 -8.85 9.96
N SER A 21 -10.45 -7.52 9.90
CA SER A 21 -9.21 -6.77 10.16
C SER A 21 -9.13 -6.22 11.59
N SER A 22 -9.85 -6.82 12.55
CA SER A 22 -9.81 -6.39 13.95
C SER A 22 -8.42 -6.51 14.56
N SER A 23 -8.06 -5.58 15.44
CA SER A 23 -6.95 -5.72 16.38
C SER A 23 -7.44 -6.38 17.66
N ILE A 24 -6.77 -7.45 18.09
CA ILE A 24 -7.16 -8.23 19.27
C ILE A 24 -6.33 -7.80 20.48
N THR A 25 -7.02 -7.49 21.56
CA THR A 25 -6.46 -7.19 22.87
C THR A 25 -7.45 -7.62 23.96
N PRO A 26 -6.98 -8.13 25.12
CA PRO A 26 -5.60 -8.45 25.45
C PRO A 26 -5.13 -9.77 24.81
N LEU A 27 -3.86 -10.12 24.99
CA LEU A 27 -3.25 -11.33 24.39
C LEU A 27 -4.01 -12.62 24.70
N GLU A 28 -4.66 -12.72 25.86
CA GLU A 28 -5.49 -13.86 26.24
C GLU A 28 -6.66 -14.10 25.25
N GLU A 29 -7.27 -13.04 24.72
CA GLU A 29 -8.34 -13.17 23.71
C GLU A 29 -7.81 -13.67 22.37
N LEU A 30 -6.54 -13.37 22.03
CA LEU A 30 -5.89 -13.93 20.85
C LEU A 30 -5.71 -15.44 20.99
N TYR A 31 -5.18 -15.89 22.14
CA TYR A 31 -5.01 -17.32 22.43
C TYR A 31 -6.34 -18.07 22.37
N LYS A 32 -7.38 -17.51 23.00
CA LYS A 32 -8.74 -18.05 22.96
C LYS A 32 -9.30 -18.14 21.55
N ARG A 33 -9.12 -17.10 20.73
CA ARG A 33 -9.58 -17.09 19.33
C ARG A 33 -8.96 -18.23 18.52
N PHE A 34 -7.67 -18.49 18.71
CA PHE A 34 -6.95 -19.56 18.01
C PHE A 34 -7.02 -20.92 18.73
N GLY A 35 -7.83 -21.05 19.79
CA GLY A 35 -8.06 -22.32 20.48
C GLY A 35 -6.83 -22.85 21.23
N ILE A 36 -5.95 -21.97 21.71
CA ILE A 36 -4.73 -22.35 22.44
C ILE A 36 -5.06 -22.40 23.94
N PRO A 37 -5.13 -23.61 24.55
CA PRO A 37 -5.77 -23.81 25.85
C PRO A 37 -4.99 -23.25 27.03
N ASP A 38 -3.66 -23.20 26.93
CA ASP A 38 -2.79 -22.83 28.06
C ASP A 38 -2.71 -21.31 28.30
N GLY A 39 -3.31 -20.51 27.42
CA GLY A 39 -3.17 -19.05 27.45
C GLY A 39 -1.72 -18.59 27.19
N PRO A 40 -1.48 -17.26 27.20
CA PRO A 40 -0.13 -16.74 27.05
C PRO A 40 0.75 -17.09 28.27
N PRO A 41 1.99 -17.54 28.07
CA PRO A 41 2.92 -17.77 29.18
C PRO A 41 3.34 -16.43 29.83
N GLU A 42 3.75 -16.46 31.10
CA GLU A 42 4.15 -15.27 31.86
C GLU A 42 5.27 -14.45 31.19
N SER A 43 6.13 -15.12 30.41
CA SER A 43 7.20 -14.48 29.64
C SER A 43 6.70 -13.50 28.56
N MET A 44 5.43 -13.57 28.16
CA MET A 44 4.81 -12.62 27.22
C MET A 44 4.43 -11.28 27.87
N GLY A 45 4.60 -11.14 29.19
CA GLY A 45 4.34 -9.91 29.91
C GLY A 45 2.86 -9.61 30.09
N ARG A 46 2.50 -8.33 30.10
CA ARG A 46 1.11 -7.89 30.37
C ARG A 46 0.27 -8.03 29.10
N GLY A 47 -0.78 -8.84 29.14
CA GLY A 47 -1.65 -9.06 27.98
C GLY A 47 -2.25 -7.79 27.37
N ARG A 48 -2.50 -6.73 28.16
CA ARG A 48 -3.06 -5.45 27.68
C ARG A 48 -2.09 -4.59 26.86
N ASP A 49 -0.79 -4.88 26.94
CA ASP A 49 0.21 -4.17 26.14
C ASP A 49 0.24 -4.70 24.69
N TRP A 50 -0.47 -5.80 24.41
CA TRP A 50 -0.61 -6.39 23.09
C TRP A 50 -1.83 -5.84 22.36
N ASN A 51 -1.61 -5.39 21.13
CA ASN A 51 -2.63 -5.08 20.15
C ASN A 51 -2.23 -5.80 18.86
N VAL A 52 -2.88 -6.92 18.56
CA VAL A 52 -2.48 -7.82 17.47
C VAL A 52 -3.50 -7.77 16.35
N ASP A 53 -3.13 -7.10 15.26
CA ASP A 53 -3.94 -7.04 14.05
C ASP A 53 -4.03 -8.43 13.40
N LEU A 54 -5.25 -8.87 13.06
CA LEU A 54 -5.45 -10.11 12.32
C LEU A 54 -4.94 -10.03 10.87
N ILE A 55 -4.95 -8.83 10.30
CA ILE A 55 -4.50 -8.56 8.93
C ILE A 55 -3.62 -7.30 8.95
N PRO A 56 -2.36 -7.39 9.42
CA PRO A 56 -1.46 -6.25 9.50
C PRO A 56 -1.03 -5.79 8.11
N LYS A 57 -1.12 -4.48 7.85
CA LYS A 57 -0.74 -3.85 6.57
C LYS A 57 -0.04 -2.53 6.81
N PHE A 58 0.90 -2.19 5.93
CA PHE A 58 1.59 -0.91 5.99
C PHE A 58 0.94 0.12 5.08
N LEU A 59 1.05 1.40 5.48
CA LEU A 59 0.64 2.52 4.66
C LEU A 59 1.85 3.01 3.87
N MET A 60 1.73 3.06 2.56
CA MET A 60 2.68 3.77 1.71
C MET A 60 2.60 5.26 2.06
N ALA A 61 3.71 5.87 2.50
CA ALA A 61 3.72 7.22 3.07
C ALA A 61 3.09 8.28 2.14
N ASN A 62 3.38 8.20 0.84
CA ASN A 62 2.80 9.10 -0.18
C ASN A 62 1.62 8.46 -0.94
N GLY A 63 1.07 7.36 -0.43
CA GLY A 63 0.00 6.59 -1.04
C GLY A 63 -1.38 7.27 -0.91
N GLN A 64 -2.33 6.79 -1.71
CA GLN A 64 -3.69 7.35 -1.76
C GLN A 64 -4.42 7.26 -0.41
N LEU A 65 -4.21 6.19 0.36
CA LEU A 65 -4.84 6.03 1.67
C LEU A 65 -4.45 7.15 2.63
N VAL A 66 -3.15 7.48 2.72
CA VAL A 66 -2.66 8.56 3.59
C VAL A 66 -3.29 9.89 3.18
N LYS A 67 -3.40 10.16 1.87
CA LYS A 67 -4.09 11.35 1.36
C LYS A 67 -5.56 11.40 1.78
N MET A 68 -6.28 10.27 1.75
CA MET A 68 -7.67 10.19 2.23
C MET A 68 -7.78 10.39 3.75
N LEU A 69 -6.85 9.83 4.54
CA LEU A 69 -6.83 10.04 6.00
C LEU A 69 -6.64 11.51 6.35
N LEU A 70 -5.70 12.19 5.68
CA LEU A 70 -5.47 13.62 5.82
C LEU A 70 -6.73 14.43 5.48
N TYR A 71 -7.42 14.08 4.39
CA TYR A 71 -8.67 14.75 4.00
C TYR A 71 -9.76 14.63 5.07
N THR A 72 -9.92 13.44 5.65
CA THR A 72 -10.92 13.21 6.69
C THR A 72 -10.54 13.77 8.06
N GLU A 73 -9.34 14.34 8.19
CA GLU A 73 -8.73 14.81 9.44
C GLU A 73 -8.62 13.75 10.54
N VAL A 74 -8.80 12.46 10.23
CA VAL A 74 -8.67 11.38 11.20
C VAL A 74 -7.23 11.22 11.70
N THR A 75 -6.26 11.75 10.96
CA THR A 75 -4.85 11.79 11.38
C THR A 75 -4.64 12.56 12.69
N ARG A 76 -5.59 13.41 13.12
CA ARG A 76 -5.56 14.06 14.45
C ARG A 76 -5.65 13.05 15.61
N TYR A 77 -6.07 11.81 15.34
CA TYR A 77 -6.27 10.74 16.32
C TYR A 77 -5.34 9.54 16.07
N LEU A 78 -4.37 9.68 15.16
CA LEU A 78 -3.46 8.60 14.76
C LEU A 78 -2.01 9.09 14.83
N ASP A 79 -1.19 8.35 15.55
CA ASP A 79 0.26 8.55 15.56
C ASP A 79 0.93 7.55 14.62
N PHE A 80 1.61 8.06 13.60
CA PHE A 80 2.36 7.23 12.65
C PHE A 80 3.83 7.10 13.04
N LYS A 81 4.35 5.87 12.99
CA LYS A 81 5.77 5.58 13.11
C LYS A 81 6.27 4.95 11.81
N VAL A 82 7.37 5.47 11.30
CA VAL A 82 8.03 4.92 10.10
C VAL A 82 8.58 3.53 10.41
N VAL A 83 8.37 2.59 9.49
CA VAL A 83 8.96 1.25 9.53
C VAL A 83 10.45 1.35 9.24
N GLU A 84 11.28 0.65 10.00
CA GLU A 84 12.74 0.78 9.94
C GLU A 84 13.35 0.27 8.63
N GLY A 85 12.77 -0.74 8.00
CA GLY A 85 13.31 -1.29 6.76
C GLY A 85 12.33 -2.17 5.99
N SER A 86 12.62 -2.29 4.68
CA SER A 86 11.96 -3.22 3.75
C SER A 86 12.98 -4.22 3.24
N PHE A 87 12.62 -5.50 3.22
CA PHE A 87 13.52 -6.61 2.91
C PHE A 87 12.88 -7.56 1.89
N VAL A 88 13.72 -8.15 1.04
CA VAL A 88 13.32 -9.19 0.07
C VAL A 88 14.13 -10.47 0.31
N TYR A 89 13.49 -11.61 0.16
CA TYR A 89 14.12 -12.92 0.27
C TYR A 89 14.72 -13.35 -1.07
N LYS A 90 15.97 -13.82 -1.06
CA LYS A 90 16.65 -14.41 -2.22
C LYS A 90 17.62 -15.49 -1.76
N GLY A 91 17.49 -16.70 -2.31
CA GLY A 91 18.49 -17.77 -2.11
C GLY A 91 18.79 -18.10 -0.65
N GLY A 92 17.79 -18.17 0.24
CA GLY A 92 17.97 -18.52 1.64
C GLY A 92 18.33 -17.36 2.58
N LYS A 93 18.41 -16.13 2.06
CA LYS A 93 18.77 -14.93 2.84
C LYS A 93 17.82 -13.79 2.55
N ILE A 94 17.68 -12.89 3.52
CA ILE A 94 16.98 -11.61 3.35
C ILE A 94 17.98 -10.50 3.06
N TYR A 95 17.57 -9.54 2.24
CA TYR A 95 18.37 -8.38 1.88
C TYR A 95 17.53 -7.13 1.93
N LYS A 96 18.11 -6.01 2.34
CA LYS A 96 17.44 -4.71 2.27
C LYS A 96 17.12 -4.38 0.80
N VAL A 97 15.88 -3.98 0.54
CA VAL A 97 15.44 -3.56 -0.80
C VAL A 97 16.09 -2.21 -1.13
N PRO A 98 16.90 -2.10 -2.19
CA PRO A 98 17.53 -0.84 -2.57
C PRO A 98 16.51 0.06 -3.28
N SER A 99 16.30 1.26 -2.74
CA SER A 99 15.36 2.24 -3.29
C SER A 99 16.02 3.52 -3.82
N THR A 100 17.34 3.66 -3.61
CA THR A 100 18.14 4.80 -4.06
C THR A 100 19.38 4.35 -4.81
N GLU A 101 20.03 5.25 -5.54
CA GLU A 101 21.29 4.97 -6.24
C GLU A 101 22.39 4.48 -5.31
N THR A 102 22.53 5.10 -4.14
CA THR A 102 23.54 4.75 -3.14
C THR A 102 23.29 3.35 -2.57
N GLU A 103 22.03 3.04 -2.24
CA GLU A 103 21.67 1.70 -1.77
C GLU A 103 21.85 0.64 -2.85
N ALA A 104 21.52 0.95 -4.11
CA ALA A 104 21.70 0.04 -5.23
C ALA A 104 23.17 -0.38 -5.41
N LEU A 105 24.11 0.56 -5.29
CA LEU A 105 25.55 0.27 -5.38
C LEU A 105 26.06 -0.55 -4.16
N ALA A 106 25.50 -0.30 -2.97
CA ALA A 106 25.86 -1.01 -1.75
C ALA A 106 25.21 -2.40 -1.63
N SER A 107 24.09 -2.66 -2.32
CA SER A 107 23.25 -3.85 -2.10
C SER A 107 23.93 -5.17 -2.44
N ASN A 108 23.85 -6.19 -1.59
CA ASN A 108 24.38 -7.53 -1.88
C ASN A 108 23.42 -8.42 -2.69
N LEU A 109 22.31 -7.89 -3.19
CA LEU A 109 21.33 -8.62 -4.01
C LEU A 109 21.83 -8.96 -5.42
N MET A 110 22.75 -8.15 -5.93
CA MET A 110 23.15 -8.13 -7.33
C MET A 110 24.66 -8.24 -7.48
N GLY A 111 25.11 -8.81 -8.61
CA GLY A 111 26.50 -8.77 -9.02
C GLY A 111 26.94 -7.34 -9.39
N MET A 112 28.25 -7.07 -9.37
CA MET A 112 28.79 -5.72 -9.55
C MET A 112 28.33 -5.02 -10.84
N PHE A 113 28.28 -5.72 -11.97
CA PHE A 113 27.83 -5.16 -13.25
C PHE A 113 26.32 -4.86 -13.24
N GLU A 114 25.54 -5.78 -12.68
CA GLU A 114 24.09 -5.67 -12.60
C GLU A 114 23.66 -4.50 -11.69
N LYS A 115 24.36 -4.24 -10.57
CA LYS A 115 24.15 -3.04 -9.75
C LYS A 115 24.28 -1.74 -10.53
N ARG A 116 25.28 -1.66 -11.43
CA ARG A 116 25.49 -0.45 -12.25
C ARG A 116 24.34 -0.25 -13.25
N ARG A 117 23.81 -1.34 -13.80
CA ARG A 117 22.64 -1.30 -14.69
C ARG A 117 21.37 -0.94 -13.93
N PHE A 118 21.16 -1.54 -12.75
CA PHE A 118 20.03 -1.22 -11.89
C PHE A 118 20.06 0.23 -11.40
N ARG A 119 21.23 0.77 -11.04
CA ARG A 119 21.38 2.21 -10.76
C ARG A 119 20.91 3.07 -11.93
N LYS A 120 21.31 2.75 -13.17
CA LYS A 120 20.87 3.50 -14.36
C LYS A 120 19.35 3.42 -14.53
N PHE A 121 18.75 2.26 -14.27
CA PHE A 121 17.31 2.11 -14.26
C PHE A 121 16.63 2.99 -13.20
N LEU A 122 17.14 3.04 -11.97
CA LEU A 122 16.60 3.94 -10.93
C LEU A 122 16.72 5.42 -11.31
N VAL A 123 17.84 5.82 -11.93
CA VAL A 123 18.03 7.18 -12.45
C VAL A 123 17.02 7.49 -13.54
N PHE A 124 16.76 6.55 -14.45
CA PHE A 124 15.71 6.68 -15.47
C PHE A 124 14.34 6.89 -14.83
N VAL A 125 13.94 6.03 -13.89
CA VAL A 125 12.65 6.14 -13.18
C VAL A 125 12.52 7.47 -12.43
N ALA A 126 13.57 7.89 -11.73
CA ALA A 126 13.56 9.13 -10.94
C ALA A 126 13.48 10.40 -11.79
N ASN A 127 14.01 10.38 -13.02
CA ASN A 127 14.01 11.53 -13.92
C ASN A 127 12.87 11.50 -14.95
N PHE A 128 12.03 10.47 -14.93
CA PHE A 128 10.92 10.31 -15.87
C PHE A 128 9.83 11.36 -15.60
N ASP A 129 9.49 12.17 -16.60
CA ASP A 129 8.41 13.16 -16.56
C ASP A 129 7.47 12.94 -17.74
N GLU A 130 6.22 12.56 -17.46
CA GLU A 130 5.14 12.34 -18.44
C GLU A 130 4.83 13.56 -19.33
N ASN A 131 5.31 14.75 -18.97
CA ASN A 131 5.14 15.97 -19.74
C ASN A 131 6.37 16.34 -20.59
N ASP A 132 7.51 15.65 -20.39
CA ASP A 132 8.72 15.86 -21.18
C ASP A 132 9.18 14.56 -21.88
N PRO A 133 8.81 14.36 -23.16
CA PRO A 133 9.20 13.20 -23.94
C PRO A 133 10.71 12.95 -24.04
N LYS A 134 11.57 13.94 -23.75
CA LYS A 134 13.03 13.75 -23.74
C LYS A 134 13.45 12.82 -22.61
N THR A 135 12.73 12.82 -21.49
CA THR A 135 13.01 11.99 -20.32
C THR A 135 12.68 10.52 -20.55
N TYR A 136 11.89 10.21 -21.57
CA TYR A 136 11.46 8.84 -21.87
C TYR A 136 12.60 7.96 -22.38
N GLU A 137 13.68 8.58 -22.85
CA GLU A 137 14.82 7.89 -23.44
C GLU A 137 14.42 6.85 -24.52
N GLY A 138 13.39 7.16 -25.32
CA GLY A 138 12.90 6.26 -26.39
C GLY A 138 11.94 5.16 -25.94
N VAL A 139 11.43 5.21 -24.70
CA VAL A 139 10.29 4.41 -24.24
C VAL A 139 8.98 5.15 -24.57
N ASP A 140 7.96 4.45 -25.02
CA ASP A 140 6.59 5.00 -25.03
C ASP A 140 5.87 4.52 -23.76
N PRO A 141 5.51 5.42 -22.81
CA PRO A 141 4.88 5.02 -21.55
C PRO A 141 3.51 4.35 -21.70
N LYS A 142 2.85 4.51 -22.84
CA LYS A 142 1.51 3.92 -23.10
C LYS A 142 1.57 2.59 -23.84
N LEU A 143 2.66 2.33 -24.56
CA LEU A 143 2.77 1.16 -25.45
C LEU A 143 3.89 0.21 -25.07
N THR A 144 4.98 0.70 -24.46
CA THR A 144 6.15 -0.13 -24.16
C THR A 144 5.90 -0.92 -22.89
N THR A 145 6.06 -2.24 -22.96
CA THR A 145 5.87 -3.09 -21.79
C THR A 145 7.03 -2.93 -20.81
N MET A 146 6.78 -3.14 -19.51
CA MET A 146 7.87 -3.13 -18.51
C MET A 146 8.93 -4.19 -18.77
N ARG A 147 8.56 -5.30 -19.42
CA ARG A 147 9.53 -6.31 -19.89
C ARG A 147 10.54 -5.71 -20.86
N ASP A 148 10.09 -4.88 -21.80
CA ASP A 148 10.98 -4.26 -22.78
C ASP A 148 11.80 -3.11 -22.17
N VAL A 149 11.24 -2.41 -21.18
CA VAL A 149 12.00 -1.47 -20.34
C VAL A 149 13.13 -2.22 -19.60
N TYR A 150 12.85 -3.35 -18.96
CA TYR A 150 13.88 -4.15 -18.28
C TYR A 150 14.96 -4.67 -19.24
N LYS A 151 14.57 -5.12 -20.45
CA LYS A 151 15.52 -5.50 -21.50
C LYS A 151 16.41 -4.35 -21.94
N LYS A 152 15.87 -3.13 -22.08
CA LYS A 152 16.64 -1.93 -22.43
C LYS A 152 17.79 -1.67 -21.44
N PHE A 153 17.58 -1.97 -20.16
CA PHE A 153 18.62 -1.86 -19.12
C PHE A 153 19.39 -3.16 -18.87
N ASP A 154 19.14 -4.23 -19.63
CA ASP A 154 19.79 -5.54 -19.47
C ASP A 154 19.70 -6.07 -18.02
N LEU A 155 18.50 -5.98 -17.42
CA LEU A 155 18.24 -6.45 -16.06
C LEU A 155 17.86 -7.94 -16.08
N GLY A 156 18.55 -8.74 -15.24
CA GLY A 156 18.28 -10.16 -15.11
C GLY A 156 17.00 -10.46 -14.32
N GLN A 157 16.52 -11.70 -14.42
CA GLN A 157 15.26 -12.12 -13.79
C GLN A 157 15.22 -11.82 -12.28
N ASP A 158 16.29 -12.13 -11.55
CA ASP A 158 16.36 -11.84 -10.11
C ASP A 158 16.13 -10.35 -9.77
N VAL A 159 16.58 -9.44 -10.64
CA VAL A 159 16.38 -7.99 -10.46
C VAL A 159 14.96 -7.59 -10.77
N ILE A 160 14.41 -8.15 -11.85
CA ILE A 160 13.02 -7.96 -12.24
C ILE A 160 12.09 -8.40 -11.11
N ASP A 161 12.34 -9.56 -10.50
CA ASP A 161 11.54 -10.11 -9.40
C ASP A 161 11.49 -9.14 -8.21
N PHE A 162 12.64 -8.73 -7.67
CA PHE A 162 12.59 -7.83 -6.50
C PHE A 162 12.09 -6.43 -6.89
N THR A 163 12.31 -5.97 -8.12
CA THR A 163 11.81 -4.66 -8.56
C THR A 163 10.29 -4.68 -8.70
N GLY A 164 9.72 -5.71 -9.32
CA GLY A 164 8.27 -5.88 -9.47
C GLY A 164 7.58 -6.10 -8.13
N HIS A 165 8.11 -7.00 -7.30
CA HIS A 165 7.42 -7.43 -6.08
C HIS A 165 7.76 -6.62 -4.83
N ALA A 166 8.98 -6.10 -4.70
CA ALA A 166 9.43 -5.43 -3.47
C ALA A 166 9.52 -3.90 -3.60
N LEU A 167 9.64 -3.36 -4.82
CA LEU A 167 9.57 -1.91 -5.07
C LEU A 167 8.20 -1.50 -5.62
N ALA A 168 7.73 -2.15 -6.69
CA ALA A 168 6.44 -1.84 -7.30
C ALA A 168 5.25 -2.54 -6.62
N LEU A 169 5.53 -3.46 -5.69
CA LEU A 169 4.53 -4.17 -4.86
C LEU A 169 3.48 -4.97 -5.66
N TYR A 170 3.81 -5.40 -6.88
CA TYR A 170 2.99 -6.34 -7.62
C TYR A 170 2.97 -7.69 -6.93
N ARG A 171 1.81 -8.33 -6.85
CA ARG A 171 1.65 -9.66 -6.20
C ARG A 171 2.11 -10.80 -7.09
N THR A 172 1.88 -10.65 -8.36
CA THR A 172 2.16 -11.61 -9.42
C THR A 172 2.95 -10.89 -10.49
N ASP A 173 3.52 -11.66 -11.40
CA ASP A 173 4.05 -11.16 -12.66
C ASP A 173 2.92 -10.65 -13.59
N GLU A 174 1.77 -10.23 -13.07
CA GLU A 174 0.69 -9.62 -13.86
C GLU A 174 1.04 -8.20 -14.34
N PHE A 175 2.14 -7.61 -13.86
CA PHE A 175 2.81 -6.53 -14.60
C PHE A 175 3.33 -6.99 -15.99
N VAL A 176 3.24 -8.30 -16.28
CA VAL A 176 3.48 -8.96 -17.57
C VAL A 176 2.36 -9.95 -18.02
N ALA A 177 1.18 -10.07 -17.35
CA ALA A 177 0.04 -10.96 -17.74
C ALA A 177 -1.32 -10.60 -17.07
N ILE A 178 -2.46 -11.22 -17.46
CA ILE A 178 -3.83 -10.96 -16.95
C ILE A 178 -4.37 -12.16 -16.13
N SER A 179 -5.11 -11.90 -15.04
CA SER A 179 -5.83 -12.89 -14.21
C SER A 179 -7.26 -12.41 -13.86
N ASP A 180 -8.19 -13.34 -13.60
CA ASP A 180 -9.60 -13.05 -13.32
C ASP A 180 -9.86 -12.76 -11.83
N LEU A 181 -10.62 -11.70 -11.55
CA LEU A 181 -11.14 -11.35 -10.22
C LEU A 181 -12.67 -11.38 -10.25
N TYR A 182 -13.31 -11.94 -9.22
CA TYR A 182 -14.77 -11.95 -9.10
C TYR A 182 -15.29 -10.66 -8.45
N GLU A 183 -16.29 -10.04 -9.05
CA GLU A 183 -16.99 -8.86 -8.53
C GLU A 183 -18.51 -9.01 -8.61
N SER A 184 -19.25 -8.18 -7.87
CA SER A 184 -20.72 -8.13 -7.95
C SER A 184 -21.16 -7.74 -9.35
N THR A 185 -22.14 -8.45 -9.91
CA THR A 185 -22.76 -8.07 -11.19
C THR A 185 -23.71 -6.88 -11.07
N ASP A 186 -24.21 -6.59 -9.86
CA ASP A 186 -25.00 -5.39 -9.56
C ASP A 186 -24.05 -4.25 -9.15
N ASP A 187 -24.14 -3.12 -9.86
CA ASP A 187 -23.35 -1.91 -9.59
C ASP A 187 -23.95 -1.02 -8.50
N GLY A 188 -25.17 -1.34 -8.03
CA GLY A 188 -25.85 -0.62 -6.96
C GLY A 188 -26.62 0.62 -7.40
N SER A 189 -26.59 0.99 -8.69
CA SER A 189 -27.26 2.21 -9.19
C SER A 189 -28.77 2.13 -9.05
N GLU A 190 -29.37 0.98 -9.36
CA GLU A 190 -30.81 0.74 -9.18
C GLU A 190 -31.15 0.28 -7.76
N SER A 191 -30.40 -0.69 -7.23
CA SER A 191 -30.69 -1.30 -5.93
C SER A 191 -30.38 -0.39 -4.74
N GLN A 192 -29.56 0.65 -4.96
CA GLN A 192 -28.99 1.52 -3.93
C GLN A 192 -28.18 0.75 -2.87
N ILE A 193 -27.67 -0.42 -3.25
CA ILE A 193 -26.80 -1.26 -2.43
C ILE A 193 -25.42 -1.30 -3.10
N PHE A 194 -24.44 -0.69 -2.46
CA PHE A 194 -23.09 -0.59 -3.00
C PHE A 194 -22.15 -1.49 -2.20
N SER A 195 -21.68 -2.56 -2.83
CA SER A 195 -20.74 -3.51 -2.21
C SER A 195 -19.31 -3.21 -2.65
N SER A 196 -18.36 -3.42 -1.72
CA SER A 196 -16.93 -3.42 -2.03
C SER A 196 -16.53 -4.68 -2.78
N ARG A 197 -15.50 -4.57 -3.62
CA ARG A 197 -14.83 -5.72 -4.21
C ARG A 197 -14.08 -6.50 -3.13
N SER A 198 -13.76 -7.75 -3.44
CA SER A 198 -13.02 -8.61 -2.51
C SER A 198 -11.72 -7.96 -2.09
N TYR A 199 -11.45 -7.99 -0.79
CA TYR A 199 -10.21 -7.51 -0.22
C TYR A 199 -9.05 -8.33 -0.81
N ASP A 200 -8.03 -7.67 -1.34
CA ASP A 200 -6.93 -8.36 -2.01
C ASP A 200 -5.71 -8.55 -1.10
N ALA A 201 -4.84 -9.47 -1.52
CA ALA A 201 -3.67 -9.86 -0.75
C ALA A 201 -2.50 -8.85 -0.84
N THR A 202 -2.70 -7.64 -1.37
CA THR A 202 -1.61 -6.66 -1.52
C THR A 202 -1.10 -6.22 -0.15
N THR A 203 0.20 -5.95 -0.03
CA THR A 203 0.79 -5.49 1.23
C THR A 203 0.44 -4.03 1.55
N HIS A 204 -0.02 -3.29 0.54
CA HIS A 204 -0.50 -1.90 0.62
C HIS A 204 -1.99 -1.78 0.25
N PHE A 205 -2.56 -0.59 0.44
CA PHE A 205 -3.99 -0.33 0.34
C PHE A 205 -4.45 0.27 -1.00
N GLU A 206 -3.63 0.28 -2.04
CA GLU A 206 -3.95 1.05 -3.26
C GLU A 206 -5.21 0.55 -3.99
N THR A 207 -5.34 -0.76 -4.17
CA THR A 207 -6.51 -1.41 -4.74
C THR A 207 -7.76 -1.18 -3.89
N THR A 208 -7.62 -1.25 -2.55
CA THR A 208 -8.69 -0.86 -1.62
C THR A 208 -9.10 0.61 -1.80
N CYS A 209 -8.14 1.52 -2.01
CA CYS A 209 -8.44 2.93 -2.26
C CYS A 209 -9.20 3.13 -3.57
N ASN A 210 -8.80 2.42 -4.63
CA ASN A 210 -9.49 2.46 -5.91
C ASN A 210 -10.94 1.96 -5.78
N ASP A 211 -11.16 0.88 -5.04
CA ASP A 211 -12.50 0.35 -4.77
C ASP A 211 -13.36 1.33 -3.96
N ILE A 212 -12.80 1.98 -2.93
CA ILE A 212 -13.49 3.01 -2.15
C ILE A 212 -13.92 4.19 -3.04
N LYS A 213 -13.05 4.64 -3.95
CA LYS A 213 -13.36 5.73 -4.88
C LYS A 213 -14.45 5.33 -5.88
N ASP A 214 -14.37 4.10 -6.39
CA ASP A 214 -15.37 3.54 -7.28
C ASP A 214 -16.75 3.48 -6.62
N ILE A 215 -16.83 2.93 -5.40
CA ILE A 215 -18.06 2.93 -4.59
C ILE A 215 -18.56 4.35 -4.38
N TYR A 216 -17.68 5.28 -3.98
CA TYR A 216 -18.05 6.67 -3.77
C TYR A 216 -18.64 7.30 -5.05
N LYS A 217 -18.03 7.04 -6.21
CA LYS A 217 -18.53 7.51 -7.51
C LYS A 217 -19.90 6.94 -7.82
N ARG A 218 -20.08 5.62 -7.68
CA ARG A 218 -21.38 4.95 -7.90
C ARG A 218 -22.46 5.49 -6.96
N MET A 219 -22.12 5.75 -5.70
CA MET A 219 -23.04 6.31 -4.69
C MET A 219 -23.43 7.76 -4.94
N THR A 220 -22.49 8.60 -5.41
CA THR A 220 -22.67 10.06 -5.44
C THR A 220 -22.85 10.64 -6.83
N GLY A 221 -22.54 9.88 -7.87
CA GLY A 221 -22.49 10.34 -9.26
C GLY A 221 -21.29 11.23 -9.57
N SER A 222 -20.33 11.38 -8.66
CA SER A 222 -19.18 12.29 -8.80
C SER A 222 -17.88 11.60 -8.43
N ASP A 223 -16.81 11.91 -9.18
CA ASP A 223 -15.47 11.42 -8.86
C ASP A 223 -14.98 11.99 -7.52
N PHE A 224 -14.15 11.21 -6.82
CA PHE A 224 -13.49 11.67 -5.60
C PHE A 224 -12.31 12.58 -5.98
N ASP A 225 -12.49 13.89 -5.84
CA ASP A 225 -11.53 14.90 -6.30
C ASP A 225 -10.58 15.38 -5.19
N PHE A 226 -9.31 14.96 -5.23
CA PHE A 226 -8.29 15.39 -4.29
C PHE A 226 -7.85 16.87 -4.42
N GLU A 227 -8.08 17.53 -5.56
CA GLU A 227 -7.56 18.88 -5.81
C GLU A 227 -8.38 19.98 -5.11
N ASN A 228 -9.70 19.78 -4.98
CA ASN A 228 -10.55 20.63 -4.14
C ASN A 228 -10.28 20.46 -2.63
N MET A 229 -9.29 19.63 -2.25
CA MET A 229 -8.95 19.25 -0.88
C MET A 229 -7.61 19.84 -0.37
N LYS A 230 -7.15 20.98 -0.93
CA LYS A 230 -5.96 21.66 -0.37
C LYS A 230 -6.24 22.11 1.06
N ARG A 231 -5.37 21.69 1.99
CA ARG A 231 -5.29 22.19 3.37
C ARG A 231 -5.41 23.71 3.37
N LYS A 232 -6.33 24.26 4.16
CA LYS A 232 -6.15 25.64 4.65
C LYS A 232 -4.87 25.62 5.49
N GLN A 233 -4.00 26.59 5.27
CA GLN A 233 -2.57 26.61 5.60
C GLN A 233 -2.20 26.43 7.11
N ASN A 234 -3.15 26.19 8.01
CA ASN A 234 -2.97 26.29 9.46
C ASN A 234 -2.85 24.93 10.20
N ASP A 235 -2.77 23.80 9.51
CA ASP A 235 -2.72 22.46 10.15
C ASP A 235 -1.35 21.76 10.02
N VAL A 236 -0.25 22.52 10.08
CA VAL A 236 1.09 21.97 10.34
C VAL A 236 1.51 22.43 11.74
N PHE A 237 1.47 21.51 12.70
CA PHE A 237 2.16 21.65 13.97
C PHE A 237 3.38 20.73 13.93
N GLY A 238 4.58 21.29 14.03
CA GLY A 238 5.83 20.53 14.02
C GLY A 238 7.12 21.29 13.71
N GLU A 239 7.06 22.51 13.19
CA GLU A 239 8.23 23.39 13.08
C GLU A 239 7.84 24.80 13.55
N ASP A 240 7.87 25.00 14.86
CA ASP A 240 8.24 26.27 15.48
C ASP A 240 8.60 25.96 16.95
N GLU A 241 9.78 26.43 17.36
CA GLU A 241 10.41 26.36 18.69
C GLU A 241 11.25 25.11 19.05
N GLN A 242 12.47 25.04 18.48
CA GLN A 242 13.73 25.18 19.24
C GLN A 242 14.92 25.51 18.34
#